data_AF-A0A933V2Y4-F1
#
_entry.id   AF-A0A933V2Y4-F1
#
_cell.length_a   1.000
_cell.length_b   1.000
_cell.length_c   1.000
_cell.angle_alpha   90.00
_cell.angle_beta   90.00
_cell.angle_gamma   90.00
#
_symmetry.space_group_name_H-M   'P 1'
#
loop_
_entity.id
_entity.type
_entity.pdbx_description
1 polymer ?
#
loop_
_entity_poly.entity_id
_entity_poly.type
_entity_poly.pdbx_seq_one_letter_code
_entity_poly.pdbx_strand_id
1 'polypeptide(L)'
;MKERIIAVIFDGNIVNPEVAGFFNAMFTGIVTHLGKVASITDTNLTIRTDKDFLSRLEKGGSVAIDGICLTVVSNNYDFFTVNIMPETANRTNIQYLQSGNLVNLELPTTASSFLSGHIVYGHIDGIAKLQDITHQGNSYILKFSIPHSNSKYIVEKGSIAVNGISLTVIEATKNYFTVGIIPHTWEKTTLRTIKVGDFINVEVDIVAKYLEKLLQRK
;
A
#
# COMPACT_ATOMS: atom_id res chain seq x y z
N MET A 1 -1.49 27.02 -21.75
CA MET A 1 -2.46 26.48 -20.77
C MET A 1 -1.90 26.85 -19.41
N LYS A 2 -2.60 27.68 -18.61
CA LYS A 2 -2.05 28.29 -17.38
C LYS A 2 -1.76 27.19 -16.34
N GLU A 3 -0.48 27.03 -15.99
CA GLU A 3 -0.03 26.20 -14.87
C GLU A 3 -0.68 26.70 -13.57
N ARG A 4 -1.46 25.84 -12.93
CA ARG A 4 -2.00 26.11 -11.60
C ARG A 4 -0.92 25.73 -10.59
N ILE A 5 -0.11 26.71 -10.19
CA ILE A 5 0.81 26.60 -9.06
C ILE A 5 -0.03 26.60 -7.78
N ILE A 6 -0.21 25.43 -7.17
CA ILE A 6 -0.68 25.35 -5.78
C ILE A 6 0.57 25.50 -4.90
N ALA A 7 0.74 26.68 -4.31
CA ALA A 7 1.80 26.91 -3.33
C ALA A 7 1.42 26.22 -2.01
N VAL A 8 2.24 25.29 -1.55
CA VAL A 8 2.16 24.75 -0.19
C VAL A 8 3.12 25.55 0.68
N ILE A 9 2.61 26.17 1.74
CA ILE A 9 3.42 26.95 2.69
C ILE A 9 3.96 25.98 3.75
N PHE A 10 5.28 25.84 3.82
CA PHE A 10 5.99 25.26 4.97
C PHE A 10 6.85 26.37 5.58
N ASP A 11 6.71 26.61 6.89
CA ASP A 11 7.49 27.60 7.66
C ASP A 11 7.57 29.01 7.04
N GLY A 12 6.49 29.47 6.40
CA GLY A 12 6.42 30.81 5.81
C GLY A 12 7.24 31.00 4.52
N ASN A 13 7.85 29.95 3.99
CA ASN A 13 8.60 30.00 2.73
C ASN A 13 7.82 29.31 1.60
N ILE A 14 7.79 29.95 0.43
CA ILE A 14 7.22 29.37 -0.80
C ILE A 14 8.25 28.38 -1.35
N VAL A 15 7.95 27.09 -1.30
CA VAL A 15 8.82 26.05 -1.86
C VAL A 15 8.33 25.65 -3.24
N ASN A 16 9.25 25.55 -4.21
CA ASN A 16 8.96 25.08 -5.57
C ASN A 16 8.52 23.60 -5.51
N PRO A 17 7.33 23.23 -6.04
CA PRO A 17 6.85 21.85 -6.03
C PRO A 17 7.72 20.85 -6.80
N GLU A 18 8.64 21.29 -7.65
CA GLU A 18 9.64 20.40 -8.26
C GLU A 18 10.76 20.00 -7.29
N VAL A 19 11.04 20.83 -6.28
CA VAL A 19 12.08 20.61 -5.26
C VAL A 19 11.51 19.88 -4.05
N ALA A 20 10.21 19.99 -3.83
CA ALA A 20 9.47 19.27 -2.80
C ALA A 20 8.58 18.22 -3.48
N GLY A 21 9.10 17.00 -3.68
CA GLY A 21 8.35 15.83 -4.19
C GLY A 21 7.24 15.36 -3.26
N PHE A 22 6.33 16.27 -2.88
CA PHE A 22 5.26 16.14 -1.90
C PHE A 22 3.89 16.37 -2.57
N PHE A 23 3.70 15.93 -3.81
CA PHE A 23 2.36 15.55 -4.22
C PHE A 23 2.07 14.22 -3.53
N ASN A 24 1.36 14.28 -2.39
CA ASN A 24 0.87 13.09 -1.69
C ASN A 24 -0.10 12.36 -2.61
N ALA A 25 0.42 11.41 -3.38
CA ALA A 25 -0.42 10.46 -4.09
C ALA A 25 -1.30 9.74 -3.06
N MET A 26 -2.59 9.69 -3.34
CA MET A 26 -3.55 8.91 -2.58
C MET A 26 -4.01 7.73 -3.44
N PHE A 27 -4.29 6.64 -2.78
CA PHE A 27 -4.78 5.39 -3.33
C PHE A 27 -6.12 5.05 -2.67
N THR A 28 -6.75 4.01 -3.17
CA THR A 28 -8.04 3.52 -2.65
C THR A 28 -7.94 2.15 -2.02
N GLY A 29 -6.79 1.49 -2.18
CA GLY A 29 -6.58 0.10 -1.80
C GLY A 29 -7.26 -0.87 -2.77
N ILE A 30 -7.56 -0.44 -3.99
CA ILE A 30 -8.17 -1.29 -5.02
C ILE A 30 -7.08 -1.69 -5.99
N VAL A 31 -6.52 -2.87 -5.74
CA VAL A 31 -5.48 -3.46 -6.59
C VAL A 31 -6.05 -3.70 -7.99
N THR A 32 -5.37 -3.15 -9.00
CA THR A 32 -5.81 -3.27 -10.40
C THR A 32 -4.96 -4.25 -11.19
N HIS A 33 -3.69 -4.42 -10.81
CA HIS A 33 -2.73 -5.22 -11.53
C HIS A 33 -1.80 -5.99 -10.58
N LEU A 34 -1.18 -7.03 -11.12
CA LEU A 34 -0.11 -7.75 -10.46
C LEU A 34 1.21 -7.49 -11.17
N GLY A 35 2.21 -7.12 -10.39
CA GLY A 35 3.59 -7.05 -10.84
C GLY A 35 4.34 -8.33 -10.52
N LYS A 36 5.41 -8.59 -11.26
CA LYS A 36 6.42 -9.59 -10.95
C LYS A 36 7.76 -8.91 -10.73
N VAL A 37 8.39 -9.17 -9.58
CA VAL A 37 9.72 -8.66 -9.27
C VAL A 37 10.72 -9.21 -10.29
N ALA A 38 11.32 -8.35 -11.09
CA ALA A 38 12.36 -8.71 -12.05
C ALA A 38 13.72 -8.74 -11.36
N SER A 39 14.03 -7.70 -10.58
CA SER A 39 15.25 -7.58 -9.79
C SER A 39 15.01 -6.67 -8.59
N ILE A 40 15.76 -6.91 -7.53
CA ILE A 40 15.76 -6.10 -6.32
C ILE A 40 17.21 -5.90 -5.86
N THR A 41 17.53 -4.66 -5.49
CA THR A 41 18.79 -4.25 -4.84
C THR A 41 18.46 -3.37 -3.64
N ASP A 42 19.46 -2.97 -2.87
CA ASP A 42 19.28 -2.10 -1.69
C ASP A 42 18.62 -0.76 -2.00
N THR A 43 18.71 -0.30 -3.26
CA THR A 43 18.25 1.03 -3.68
C THR A 43 17.20 1.00 -4.77
N ASN A 44 16.99 -0.14 -5.44
CA ASN A 44 16.12 -0.22 -6.61
C ASN A 44 15.27 -1.49 -6.60
N LEU A 45 14.02 -1.34 -7.02
CA LEU A 45 13.10 -2.44 -7.29
C LEU A 45 12.59 -2.31 -8.71
N THR A 46 12.80 -3.35 -9.51
CA THR A 46 12.32 -3.42 -10.90
C THR A 46 11.18 -4.43 -10.99
N ILE A 47 10.05 -3.99 -11.54
CA ILE A 47 8.82 -4.75 -11.65
C ILE A 47 8.43 -4.88 -13.12
N ARG A 48 8.16 -6.11 -13.56
CA ARG A 48 7.48 -6.40 -14.83
C ARG A 48 5.98 -6.48 -14.60
N THR A 49 5.19 -5.93 -15.52
CA THR A 49 3.73 -5.93 -15.42
C THR A 49 3.09 -5.73 -16.80
N ASP A 50 1.77 -5.72 -16.86
CA ASP A 50 1.02 -5.56 -18.09
C ASP A 50 1.27 -4.21 -18.78
N LYS A 51 1.22 -4.23 -20.11
CA LYS A 51 1.45 -3.04 -20.96
C LYS A 51 0.44 -1.91 -20.68
N ASP A 52 -0.80 -2.25 -20.33
CA ASP A 52 -1.82 -1.28 -19.96
C ASP A 52 -1.37 -0.44 -18.75
N PHE A 53 -0.93 -1.12 -17.69
CA PHE A 53 -0.41 -0.46 -16.49
C PHE A 53 0.83 0.40 -16.80
N LEU A 54 1.80 -0.16 -17.55
CA LEU A 54 3.03 0.55 -17.93
C LEU A 54 2.73 1.82 -18.74
N SER A 55 1.73 1.78 -19.63
CA SER A 55 1.37 2.92 -20.48
C SER A 55 0.82 4.12 -19.69
N ARG A 56 0.38 3.89 -18.46
CA ARG A 56 -0.17 4.89 -17.54
C ARG A 56 0.83 5.38 -16.49
N LEU A 57 2.04 4.81 -16.46
CA LEU A 57 3.10 5.26 -15.57
C LEU A 57 3.87 6.42 -16.20
N GLU A 58 4.17 7.42 -15.38
CA GLU A 58 5.03 8.53 -15.74
C GLU A 58 6.29 8.50 -14.87
N LYS A 59 7.45 8.80 -15.45
CA LYS A 59 8.67 9.00 -14.65
C LYS A 59 8.46 10.16 -13.69
N GLY A 60 8.80 9.97 -12.42
CA GLY A 60 8.50 10.91 -11.33
C GLY A 60 7.10 10.72 -10.73
N GLY A 61 6.24 9.93 -11.37
CA GLY A 61 4.93 9.56 -10.85
C GLY A 61 5.01 8.60 -9.67
N SER A 62 3.94 8.58 -8.87
CA SER A 62 3.79 7.65 -7.74
C SER A 62 3.09 6.36 -8.18
N VAL A 63 3.43 5.25 -7.53
CA VAL A 63 2.81 3.95 -7.70
C VAL A 63 2.81 3.20 -6.37
N ALA A 64 1.73 2.51 -6.03
CA ALA A 64 1.70 1.64 -4.87
C ALA A 64 2.16 0.23 -5.27
N ILE A 65 3.18 -0.28 -4.58
CA ILE A 65 3.66 -1.66 -4.70
C ILE A 65 3.46 -2.35 -3.35
N ASP A 66 2.58 -3.36 -3.28
CA ASP A 66 2.13 -3.96 -2.02
C ASP A 66 1.70 -2.90 -0.99
N GLY A 67 1.06 -1.84 -1.48
CA GLY A 67 0.61 -0.71 -0.66
C GLY A 67 1.70 0.27 -0.27
N ILE A 68 2.95 0.15 -0.75
CA ILE A 68 4.00 1.13 -0.48
C ILE A 68 3.97 2.18 -1.59
N CYS A 69 3.78 3.45 -1.26
CA CYS A 69 3.90 4.54 -2.22
C CYS A 69 5.36 4.75 -2.61
N LEU A 70 5.69 4.53 -3.88
CA LEU A 70 7.05 4.65 -4.42
C LEU A 70 7.05 5.48 -5.70
N THR A 71 8.18 6.10 -5.99
CA THR A 71 8.35 6.97 -7.16
C THR A 71 9.00 6.21 -8.31
N VAL A 72 8.39 6.26 -9.49
CA VAL A 72 8.93 5.68 -10.73
C VAL A 72 10.15 6.47 -11.18
N VAL A 73 11.30 5.79 -11.33
CA VAL A 73 12.53 6.42 -11.82
C VAL A 73 12.80 6.13 -13.29
N SER A 74 12.30 5.02 -13.80
CA SER A 74 12.33 4.66 -15.22
C SER A 74 11.24 3.65 -15.54
N ASN A 75 10.78 3.66 -16.78
CA ASN A 75 9.86 2.67 -17.31
C ASN A 75 10.11 2.46 -18.81
N ASN A 76 9.63 1.32 -19.31
CA ASN A 76 9.55 1.01 -20.74
C ASN A 76 8.34 0.09 -20.98
N TYR A 77 8.28 -0.57 -22.13
CA TYR A 77 7.17 -1.43 -22.51
C TYR A 77 7.14 -2.82 -21.85
N ASP A 78 8.13 -3.16 -21.02
CA ASP A 78 8.25 -4.44 -20.31
C ASP A 78 8.29 -4.29 -18.78
N PHE A 79 8.95 -3.23 -18.29
CA PHE A 79 9.14 -3.03 -16.85
C PHE A 79 9.16 -1.56 -16.44
N PHE A 80 9.04 -1.34 -15.14
CA PHE A 80 9.37 -0.07 -14.48
C PHE A 80 10.26 -0.32 -13.27
N THR A 81 10.99 0.72 -12.88
CA THR A 81 11.89 0.70 -11.72
C THR A 81 11.52 1.85 -10.79
N VAL A 82 11.59 1.58 -9.49
CA VAL A 82 11.40 2.55 -8.42
C VAL A 82 12.62 2.56 -7.51
N ASN A 83 12.84 3.68 -6.82
CA ASN A 83 13.86 3.76 -5.78
C ASN A 83 13.30 3.27 -4.45
N ILE A 84 14.16 2.61 -3.68
CA ILE A 84 13.88 2.19 -2.30
C ILE A 84 14.76 3.01 -1.37
N MET A 85 14.14 3.67 -0.40
CA MET A 85 14.88 4.26 0.72
C MET A 85 15.22 3.17 1.74
N PRO A 86 16.38 3.24 2.43
CA PRO A 86 16.73 2.27 3.47
C PRO A 86 15.65 2.11 4.56
N GLU A 87 15.02 3.22 4.96
CA GLU A 87 13.90 3.20 5.91
C GLU A 87 12.72 2.38 5.40
N THR A 88 12.36 2.54 4.12
CA THR A 88 11.28 1.77 3.47
C THR A 88 11.64 0.29 3.42
N ALA A 89 12.87 -0.06 3.05
CA ALA A 89 13.31 -1.46 3.02
C ALA A 89 13.15 -2.13 4.39
N ASN A 90 13.57 -1.44 5.46
CA ASN A 90 13.56 -1.98 6.82
C ASN A 90 12.14 -2.11 7.42
N ARG A 91 11.21 -1.23 7.04
CA ARG A 91 9.89 -1.13 7.68
C ARG A 91 8.76 -1.82 6.92
N THR A 92 9.05 -2.36 5.74
CA THR A 92 8.05 -2.96 4.87
C THR A 92 8.43 -4.41 4.52
N ASN A 93 7.57 -5.08 3.77
CA ASN A 93 7.79 -6.42 3.26
C ASN A 93 8.87 -6.49 2.17
N ILE A 94 9.36 -5.35 1.65
CA ILE A 94 10.39 -5.28 0.61
C ILE A 94 11.63 -6.08 0.99
N GLN A 95 12.02 -6.08 2.26
CA GLN A 95 13.17 -6.85 2.77
C GLN A 95 13.05 -8.37 2.56
N TYR A 96 11.84 -8.88 2.32
CA TYR A 96 11.57 -10.31 2.08
C TYR A 96 11.36 -10.62 0.60
N LEU A 97 11.32 -9.60 -0.28
CA LEU A 97 11.08 -9.80 -1.70
C LEU A 97 12.30 -10.39 -2.39
N GLN A 98 12.01 -11.27 -3.35
CA GLN A 98 12.98 -11.89 -4.24
C GLN A 98 12.52 -11.81 -5.68
N SER A 99 13.47 -11.94 -6.62
CA SER A 99 13.12 -12.05 -8.04
C SER A 99 12.13 -13.18 -8.25
N GLY A 100 11.09 -12.90 -9.04
CA GLY A 100 9.99 -13.81 -9.32
C GLY A 100 8.79 -13.70 -8.40
N ASN A 101 8.88 -13.02 -7.25
CA ASN A 101 7.73 -12.77 -6.39
C ASN A 101 6.68 -11.89 -7.11
N LEU A 102 5.41 -12.12 -6.77
CA LEU A 102 4.32 -11.26 -7.22
C LEU A 102 4.08 -10.14 -6.20
N VAL A 103 3.67 -8.98 -6.70
CA VAL A 103 3.32 -7.80 -5.90
C VAL A 103 2.01 -7.20 -6.40
N ASN A 104 1.21 -6.63 -5.50
CA ASN A 104 0.02 -5.86 -5.85
C ASN A 104 0.42 -4.49 -6.39
N LEU A 105 -0.27 -4.03 -7.43
CA LEU A 105 -0.04 -2.72 -8.05
C LEU A 105 -1.32 -1.88 -8.09
N GLU A 106 -1.20 -0.62 -7.67
CA GLU A 106 -2.24 0.39 -7.78
C GLU A 106 -1.62 1.73 -8.22
N LEU A 107 -2.32 2.43 -9.12
CA LEU A 107 -1.97 3.79 -9.52
C LEU A 107 -2.68 4.79 -8.61
N PRO A 108 -2.12 6.00 -8.41
CA PRO A 108 -2.79 7.04 -7.63
C PRO A 108 -4.19 7.34 -8.18
N THR A 109 -5.12 7.58 -7.26
CA THR A 109 -6.49 7.95 -7.60
C THR A 109 -6.53 9.35 -8.22
N THR A 110 -7.39 9.54 -9.22
CA THR A 110 -7.62 10.84 -9.85
C THR A 110 -8.89 11.49 -9.30
N ALA A 111 -9.07 12.79 -9.54
CA ALA A 111 -10.32 13.48 -9.19
C ALA A 111 -11.58 12.90 -9.87
N SER A 112 -11.41 12.14 -10.95
CA SER A 112 -12.49 11.47 -11.69
C SER A 112 -12.67 10.00 -11.31
N SER A 113 -11.82 9.45 -10.45
CA SER A 113 -11.86 8.05 -10.04
C SER A 113 -12.84 7.84 -8.88
N PHE A 114 -13.49 6.68 -8.84
CA PHE A 114 -14.29 6.29 -7.69
C PHE A 114 -13.38 5.95 -6.50
N LEU A 115 -13.74 6.40 -5.30
CA LEU A 115 -13.14 5.93 -4.05
C LEU A 115 -13.80 4.61 -3.64
N SER A 116 -13.47 3.53 -4.36
CA SER A 116 -14.14 2.22 -4.20
C SER A 116 -13.65 1.40 -3.00
N GLY A 117 -12.58 1.83 -2.32
CA GLY A 117 -12.13 1.28 -1.04
C GLY A 117 -12.18 2.33 0.06
N HIS A 118 -11.03 2.67 0.64
CA HIS A 118 -10.88 3.76 1.62
C HIS A 118 -9.65 4.61 1.30
N ILE A 119 -9.40 5.67 2.08
CA ILE A 119 -8.21 6.50 1.87
C ILE A 119 -6.97 5.70 2.28
N VAL A 120 -6.10 5.44 1.31
CA VAL A 120 -4.80 4.78 1.51
C VAL A 120 -3.72 5.73 1.00
N TYR A 121 -2.72 6.04 1.82
CA TYR A 121 -1.59 6.89 1.42
C TYR A 121 -0.43 6.11 0.82
N GLY A 122 -0.38 4.82 1.13
CA GLY A 122 0.77 3.97 0.88
C GLY A 122 1.92 4.22 1.87
N HIS A 123 1.57 4.62 3.09
CA HIS A 123 2.49 4.90 4.19
C HIS A 123 2.39 3.78 5.22
N ILE A 124 3.18 2.74 5.00
CA ILE A 124 3.10 1.51 5.79
C ILE A 124 3.44 1.76 7.26
N ASP A 125 2.52 1.37 8.15
CA ASP A 125 2.67 1.47 9.59
C ASP A 125 3.49 0.35 10.19
N GLY A 126 3.56 -0.79 9.51
CA GLY A 126 4.41 -1.90 9.86
C GLY A 126 4.09 -3.15 9.08
N ILE A 127 4.76 -4.23 9.44
CA ILE A 127 4.51 -5.55 8.88
C ILE A 127 3.73 -6.42 9.87
N ALA A 128 2.82 -7.22 9.34
CA ALA A 128 2.08 -8.22 10.08
C ALA A 128 2.39 -9.61 9.53
N LYS A 129 2.44 -10.61 10.41
CA LYS A 129 2.70 -12.00 10.04
C LYS A 129 1.38 -12.74 9.86
N LEU A 130 1.22 -13.45 8.75
CA LEU A 130 0.06 -14.33 8.54
C LEU A 130 0.16 -15.53 9.49
N GLN A 131 -0.83 -15.69 10.36
CA GLN A 131 -0.90 -16.75 11.35
C GLN A 131 -1.79 -17.92 10.92
N ASP A 132 -2.87 -17.63 10.19
CA ASP A 132 -3.84 -18.65 9.79
C ASP A 132 -4.59 -18.26 8.51
N ILE A 133 -4.97 -19.28 7.73
CA ILE A 133 -5.84 -19.19 6.56
C ILE A 133 -6.97 -20.19 6.75
N THR A 134 -8.17 -19.71 7.08
CA THR A 134 -9.35 -20.56 7.26
C THR A 134 -10.27 -20.42 6.05
N HIS A 135 -10.64 -21.54 5.43
CA HIS A 135 -11.65 -21.55 4.38
C HIS A 135 -13.06 -21.53 4.99
N GLN A 136 -13.93 -20.63 4.52
CA GLN A 136 -15.30 -20.51 4.98
C GLN A 136 -16.25 -20.32 3.79
N GLY A 137 -16.94 -21.40 3.41
CA GLY A 137 -17.85 -21.39 2.27
C GLY A 137 -17.11 -21.19 0.95
N ASN A 138 -17.24 -20.01 0.33
CA ASN A 138 -16.48 -19.61 -0.87
C ASN A 138 -15.42 -18.54 -0.56
N SER A 139 -15.24 -18.17 0.70
CA SER A 139 -14.37 -17.07 1.12
C SER A 139 -13.26 -17.59 2.04
N TYR A 140 -12.28 -16.74 2.29
CA TYR A 140 -11.18 -17.02 3.21
C TYR A 140 -11.23 -16.04 4.38
N ILE A 141 -10.98 -16.54 5.60
CA ILE A 141 -10.62 -15.70 6.74
C ILE A 141 -9.11 -15.79 6.91
N LEU A 142 -8.45 -14.64 6.85
CA LEU A 142 -7.03 -14.52 7.14
C LEU A 142 -6.84 -13.91 8.51
N LYS A 143 -5.95 -14.50 9.31
CA LYS A 143 -5.55 -13.99 10.63
C LYS A 143 -4.12 -13.49 10.58
N PHE A 144 -3.92 -12.24 10.98
CA PHE A 144 -2.61 -11.59 10.98
C PHE A 144 -2.23 -11.16 12.39
N SER A 145 -0.99 -11.43 12.81
CA SER A 145 -0.44 -10.87 14.05
C SER A 145 -0.13 -9.39 13.86
N ILE A 146 -0.37 -8.55 14.85
CA ILE A 146 -0.02 -7.14 14.76
C ILE A 146 0.78 -6.65 15.98
N PRO A 147 1.77 -5.76 15.78
CA PRO A 147 2.38 -5.06 16.90
C PRO A 147 1.34 -4.26 17.70
N HIS A 148 1.48 -4.26 19.03
CA HIS A 148 0.58 -3.56 19.94
C HIS A 148 0.49 -2.04 19.67
N SER A 149 1.53 -1.44 19.10
CA SER A 149 1.52 -0.02 18.71
C SER A 149 0.43 0.30 17.69
N ASN A 150 0.10 -0.65 16.81
CA ASN A 150 -0.80 -0.44 15.68
C ASN A 150 -2.21 -0.98 15.99
N SER A 151 -2.36 -1.91 16.92
CA SER A 151 -3.65 -2.56 17.24
C SER A 151 -4.72 -1.55 17.69
N LYS A 152 -4.35 -0.46 18.35
CA LYS A 152 -5.28 0.59 18.81
C LYS A 152 -5.97 1.35 17.67
N TYR A 153 -5.46 1.25 16.44
CA TYR A 153 -6.05 1.89 15.27
C TYR A 153 -6.91 0.94 14.44
N ILE A 154 -6.98 -0.34 14.83
CA ILE A 154 -7.79 -1.35 14.15
C ILE A 154 -9.03 -1.61 14.97
N VAL A 155 -10.19 -1.47 14.34
CA VAL A 155 -11.49 -1.69 14.96
C VAL A 155 -12.28 -2.70 14.14
N GLU A 156 -13.10 -3.51 14.81
CA GLU A 156 -14.06 -4.38 14.16
C GLU A 156 -14.95 -3.56 13.20
N LYS A 157 -15.18 -4.10 11.99
CA LYS A 157 -15.89 -3.44 10.87
C LYS A 157 -15.22 -2.17 10.34
N GLY A 158 -14.02 -1.84 10.82
CA GLY A 158 -13.19 -0.77 10.27
C GLY A 158 -12.48 -1.18 8.98
N SER A 159 -11.89 -0.17 8.33
CA SER A 159 -11.05 -0.34 7.14
C SER A 159 -9.60 -0.59 7.52
N ILE A 160 -8.91 -1.39 6.72
CA ILE A 160 -7.47 -1.61 6.81
C ILE A 160 -6.92 -1.91 5.42
N ALA A 161 -5.68 -1.49 5.13
CA ALA A 161 -4.98 -1.89 3.93
C ALA A 161 -3.93 -2.97 4.25
N VAL A 162 -4.03 -4.11 3.56
CA VAL A 162 -3.09 -5.25 3.65
C VAL A 162 -2.43 -5.47 2.30
N ASN A 163 -1.11 -5.30 2.21
CA ASN A 163 -0.39 -5.24 0.93
C ASN A 163 -1.07 -4.30 -0.10
N GLY A 164 -1.60 -3.16 0.38
CA GLY A 164 -2.33 -2.21 -0.46
C GLY A 164 -3.75 -2.64 -0.84
N ILE A 165 -4.30 -3.70 -0.25
CA ILE A 165 -5.67 -4.13 -0.49
C ILE A 165 -6.56 -3.58 0.62
N SER A 166 -7.54 -2.76 0.26
CA SER A 166 -8.58 -2.26 1.16
C SER A 166 -9.50 -3.42 1.57
N LEU A 167 -9.54 -3.70 2.87
CA LEU A 167 -10.31 -4.79 3.45
C LEU A 167 -11.11 -4.32 4.66
N THR A 168 -12.15 -5.08 4.99
CA THR A 168 -12.94 -4.90 6.21
C THR A 168 -12.47 -5.86 7.29
N VAL A 169 -12.19 -5.31 8.47
CA VAL A 169 -11.80 -6.09 9.65
C VAL A 169 -13.01 -6.84 10.19
N ILE A 170 -12.89 -8.15 10.37
CA ILE A 170 -13.91 -9.00 11.02
C ILE A 170 -13.75 -8.97 12.54
N GLU A 171 -12.51 -9.10 13.01
CA GLU A 171 -12.18 -9.13 14.44
C GLU A 171 -10.86 -8.38 14.66
N ALA A 172 -10.78 -7.61 15.74
CA ALA A 172 -9.56 -6.92 16.14
C ALA A 172 -9.30 -7.15 17.64
N THR A 173 -8.08 -7.55 17.97
CA THR A 173 -7.60 -7.70 19.34
C THR A 173 -6.29 -6.93 19.52
N LYS A 174 -5.70 -6.98 20.71
CA LYS A 174 -4.39 -6.37 20.97
C LYS A 174 -3.24 -7.02 20.21
N ASN A 175 -3.39 -8.27 19.76
CA ASN A 175 -2.30 -9.08 19.22
C ASN A 175 -2.53 -9.55 17.78
N TYR A 176 -3.79 -9.57 17.32
CA TYR A 176 -4.14 -9.98 15.97
C TYR A 176 -5.38 -9.25 15.46
N PHE A 177 -5.56 -9.29 14.15
CA PHE A 177 -6.82 -8.97 13.49
C PHE A 177 -7.16 -10.03 12.44
N THR A 178 -8.42 -10.09 12.03
CA THR A 178 -8.88 -10.96 10.96
C THR A 178 -9.60 -10.16 9.88
N VAL A 179 -9.50 -10.65 8.64
CA VAL A 179 -10.17 -10.07 7.46
C VAL A 179 -10.80 -11.18 6.63
N GLY A 180 -11.94 -10.87 6.02
CA GLY A 180 -12.63 -11.75 5.08
C GLY A 180 -12.22 -11.44 3.66
N ILE A 181 -11.85 -12.46 2.89
CA ILE A 181 -11.43 -12.34 1.50
C ILE A 181 -12.41 -13.10 0.61
N ILE A 182 -13.11 -12.35 -0.24
CA ILE A 182 -14.02 -12.90 -1.25
C ILE A 182 -13.23 -13.53 -2.41
N PRO A 183 -13.83 -14.46 -3.19
CA PRO A 183 -13.17 -15.13 -4.31
C PRO A 183 -12.45 -14.17 -5.27
N HIS A 184 -13.11 -13.07 -5.64
CA HIS A 184 -12.54 -12.11 -6.58
C HIS A 184 -11.23 -11.49 -6.08
N THR A 185 -11.21 -11.03 -4.82
CA THR A 185 -10.01 -10.44 -4.21
C THR A 185 -8.91 -11.48 -4.04
N TRP A 186 -9.26 -12.70 -3.63
CA TRP A 186 -8.30 -13.80 -3.55
C TRP A 186 -7.64 -14.05 -4.91
N GLU A 187 -8.45 -14.23 -5.95
CA GLU A 187 -7.99 -14.51 -7.30
C GLU A 187 -7.22 -13.37 -7.96
N LYS A 188 -7.52 -12.10 -7.64
CA LYS A 188 -6.93 -10.94 -8.34
C LYS A 188 -5.73 -10.32 -7.63
N THR A 189 -5.42 -10.73 -6.41
CA THR A 189 -4.33 -10.14 -5.62
C THR A 189 -3.26 -11.17 -5.26
N THR A 190 -2.17 -10.71 -4.63
CA THR A 190 -1.12 -11.58 -4.09
C THR A 190 -1.57 -12.45 -2.92
N LEU A 191 -2.76 -12.23 -2.35
CA LEU A 191 -3.27 -13.05 -1.25
C LEU A 191 -3.41 -14.54 -1.65
N ARG A 192 -3.62 -14.87 -2.93
CA ARG A 192 -3.62 -16.29 -3.36
C ARG A 192 -2.27 -16.99 -3.27
N THR A 193 -1.18 -16.24 -3.10
CA THR A 193 0.18 -16.80 -3.10
C THR A 193 0.83 -16.84 -1.72
N ILE A 194 0.28 -16.12 -0.74
CA ILE A 194 0.85 -16.07 0.61
C ILE A 194 0.59 -17.38 1.38
N LYS A 195 1.46 -17.67 2.32
CA LYS A 195 1.40 -18.83 3.22
C LYS A 195 1.50 -18.39 4.66
N VAL A 196 1.02 -19.24 5.58
CA VAL A 196 1.22 -19.03 7.01
C VAL A 196 2.71 -18.88 7.29
N GLY A 197 3.07 -17.81 7.99
CA GLY A 197 4.46 -17.44 8.22
C GLY A 197 4.92 -16.21 7.44
N ASP A 198 4.28 -15.89 6.32
CA ASP A 198 4.67 -14.74 5.49
C ASP A 198 4.36 -13.40 6.16
N PHE A 199 5.14 -12.39 5.79
CA PHE A 199 4.97 -11.01 6.24
C PHE A 199 4.30 -10.15 5.18
N ILE A 200 3.34 -9.34 5.60
CA ILE A 200 2.60 -8.41 4.75
C ILE A 200 2.70 -6.99 5.28
N ASN A 201 2.54 -6.00 4.40
CA ASN A 201 2.45 -4.60 4.78
C ASN A 201 1.07 -4.28 5.33
N VAL A 202 1.03 -3.50 6.41
CA VAL A 202 -0.21 -2.96 6.99
C VAL A 202 -0.16 -1.45 6.99
N GLU A 203 -1.20 -0.83 6.46
CA GLU A 203 -1.53 0.57 6.71
C GLU A 203 -2.90 0.63 7.40
N VAL A 204 -2.94 1.26 8.58
CA VAL A 204 -4.18 1.48 9.33
C VAL A 204 -4.89 2.73 8.82
N ASP A 205 -6.21 2.77 8.97
CA ASP A 205 -6.99 3.93 8.54
C ASP A 205 -6.49 5.23 9.20
N ILE A 206 -6.11 6.18 8.36
CA ILE A 206 -5.60 7.48 8.78
C ILE A 206 -6.57 8.22 9.72
N VAL A 207 -7.88 8.00 9.57
CA VAL A 207 -8.90 8.64 10.40
C VAL A 207 -8.68 8.28 11.87
N ALA A 208 -8.30 7.04 12.18
CA ALA A 208 -8.04 6.61 13.55
C ALA A 208 -6.85 7.38 14.18
N LYS A 209 -5.80 7.65 13.40
CA LYS A 209 -4.63 8.42 13.88
C LYS A 209 -4.97 9.89 14.13
N TYR A 210 -5.75 10.51 13.24
CA TYR A 210 -6.19 11.89 13.46
C TYR A 210 -7.12 12.01 14.67
N LEU A 211 -8.05 11.08 14.85
CA LEU A 211 -8.93 11.04 16.02
C LEU A 211 -8.13 10.89 17.32
N GLU A 212 -7.14 10.00 17.36
CA GLU A 212 -6.26 9.86 18.52
C GLU A 212 -5.54 11.18 18.84
N LYS A 213 -4.91 11.80 17.84
CA LYS A 213 -4.18 13.07 18.02
C LYS A 213 -5.07 14.19 18.55
N LEU A 214 -6.34 14.22 18.14
CA LEU A 214 -7.31 15.21 18.63
C LEU A 214 -7.76 14.91 20.06
N LEU A 215 -7.99 13.64 20.41
CA LEU A 215 -8.44 13.23 21.74
C LEU A 215 -7.34 13.33 22.80
N GLN A 216 -6.07 13.18 22.42
CA GLN A 216 -4.91 13.33 23.32
C GLN A 216 -4.59 14.80 23.67
N ARG A 217 -5.24 15.78 23.03
CA ARG A 217 -5.07 17.21 23.33
C ARG A 217 -5.94 17.70 24.50
N LYS A 218 -6.30 16.82 25.43
CA LYS A 218 -6.99 17.17 26.67
C LYS A 218 -6.07 17.03 27.87
#